data_AF-W4GRU1-F1
#
_entry.id   AF-W4GRU1-F1
#
_cell.length_a   1.000
_cell.length_b   1.000
_cell.length_c   1.000
_cell.angle_alpha   90.00
_cell.angle_beta   90.00
_cell.angle_gamma   90.00
#
_symmetry.space_group_name_H-M   'P 1'
#
loop_
_entity.id
_entity.type
_entity.pdbx_description
1 polymer ?
#
loop_
_entity_poly.entity_id
_entity_poly.type
_entity_poly.pdbx_seq_one_letter_code
_entity_poly.pdbx_strand_id
1 'polypeptide(L)'
;MRLRTADLALPGIHKDRLRWLRGVESVEGAHVLYWMQSSLRTKFNYALEVAVEAATRLKQPLHVLHTIDATSTMSERHMAFLLESLVDVHTSLQARHVRLDVAHSPSPVDIAVAASRGASLVVVDHPYLRNPTKLYQSFAAKATTTAVLQVEGDVVVPVELVSDKQEHAARTIRPKITKLLDRFLVPLPRADSVLVPSSSLADHVTTTPSACTWLDMSSLTVDDLLAATSANASVPRVRTFLGGETHAQATLRSFLKSKLAKYGTARNEPSGDGSSNLSPYLHYGNISPVDIALQTKAVAGTGPALAASKASFLEELIVRRELSMNFVWFNANYDLFEAALPNYAVQTLTQHAADKRPYTYTKDQLDQAQTHDPYWNAAQLDMMVTGKVGSQTMEFSLSVALNWTIMGGVHG
;
A
#
# COMPACT_ATOMS: atom_id res chain seq x y z
N MET A 1 -0.88 10.84 -31.84
CA MET A 1 -1.23 11.79 -30.76
C MET A 1 -0.28 11.54 -29.61
N ARG A 2 0.28 12.59 -28.97
CA ARG A 2 1.13 12.45 -27.78
C ARG A 2 0.39 13.03 -26.57
N LEU A 3 0.33 12.26 -25.49
CA LEU A 3 -0.41 12.60 -24.28
C LEU A 3 0.50 13.29 -23.26
N ARG A 4 0.09 14.42 -22.73
CA ARG A 4 0.74 15.11 -21.60
C ARG A 4 -0.11 14.97 -20.34
N THR A 5 0.40 15.42 -19.20
CA THR A 5 -0.36 15.37 -17.92
C THR A 5 -1.72 16.05 -18.00
N ALA A 6 -1.84 17.15 -18.75
CA ALA A 6 -3.10 17.86 -18.96
C ALA A 6 -4.17 17.01 -19.69
N ASP A 7 -3.74 16.10 -20.57
CA ASP A 7 -4.62 15.20 -21.31
C ASP A 7 -5.11 14.03 -20.46
N LEU A 8 -4.44 13.76 -19.33
CA LEU A 8 -4.70 12.65 -18.41
C LEU A 8 -5.33 13.10 -17.08
N ALA A 9 -5.54 14.42 -16.91
CA ALA A 9 -6.28 14.96 -15.79
C ALA A 9 -7.78 14.79 -16.05
N LEU A 10 -8.44 14.00 -15.20
CA LEU A 10 -9.86 13.67 -15.26
C LEU A 10 -10.60 14.25 -14.06
N PRO A 11 -11.94 14.34 -14.06
CA PRO A 11 -12.67 14.60 -12.82
C PRO A 11 -12.22 13.61 -11.75
N GLY A 12 -11.85 14.09 -10.56
CA GLY A 12 -11.25 13.28 -9.50
C GLY A 12 -9.75 12.99 -9.62
N ILE A 13 -9.15 13.05 -10.82
CA ILE A 13 -7.71 12.86 -11.06
C ILE A 13 -7.05 14.21 -11.33
N HIS A 14 -6.54 14.84 -10.27
CA HIS A 14 -5.77 16.09 -10.40
C HIS A 14 -4.39 15.83 -10.99
N LYS A 15 -3.92 16.76 -11.82
CA LYS A 15 -2.55 16.72 -12.38
C LYS A 15 -1.45 16.63 -11.31
N ASP A 16 -1.71 17.10 -10.09
CA ASP A 16 -0.75 17.05 -8.98
C ASP A 16 -0.50 15.63 -8.45
N ARG A 17 -1.29 14.64 -8.89
CA ARG A 17 -1.01 13.21 -8.67
C ARG A 17 -0.06 12.62 -9.71
N LEU A 18 0.20 13.35 -10.80
CA LEU A 18 0.87 12.83 -11.99
C LEU A 18 2.31 13.36 -12.07
N ARG A 19 3.29 12.45 -12.10
CA ARG A 19 4.72 12.79 -12.20
C ARG A 19 5.40 11.93 -13.25
N TRP A 20 6.06 12.56 -14.21
CA TRP A 20 6.90 11.83 -15.15
C TRP A 20 8.18 11.37 -14.47
N LEU A 21 8.42 10.06 -14.43
CA LEU A 21 9.71 9.48 -14.05
C LEU A 21 10.66 9.45 -15.26
N ARG A 22 10.11 9.36 -16.46
CA ARG A 22 10.83 9.46 -17.74
C ARG A 22 9.95 10.09 -18.81
N GLY A 23 10.51 11.03 -19.55
CA GLY A 23 9.81 11.78 -20.60
C GLY A 23 8.96 12.92 -20.05
N VAL A 24 8.15 13.53 -20.92
CA VAL A 24 7.20 14.60 -20.58
C VAL A 24 5.83 14.41 -21.28
N GLU A 25 5.76 13.43 -22.17
CA GLU A 25 4.61 13.05 -22.95
C GLU A 25 4.72 11.58 -23.37
N SER A 26 3.61 10.97 -23.79
CA SER A 26 3.63 9.62 -24.38
C SER A 26 4.43 9.58 -25.68
N VAL A 27 4.98 8.41 -25.99
CA VAL A 27 5.72 8.14 -27.23
C VAL A 27 4.88 7.35 -28.22
N GLU A 28 5.40 7.13 -29.42
CA GLU A 28 4.79 6.22 -30.39
C GLU A 28 5.02 4.77 -29.95
N GLY A 29 3.97 3.95 -30.06
CA GLY A 29 3.95 2.58 -29.59
C GLY A 29 2.64 1.89 -29.98
N ALA A 30 2.41 0.70 -29.44
CA ALA A 30 1.27 -0.15 -29.77
C ALA A 30 0.31 -0.39 -28.59
N HIS A 31 0.75 -0.17 -27.35
CA HIS A 31 -0.06 -0.43 -26.15
C HIS A 31 0.24 0.54 -25.01
N VAL A 32 -0.62 0.54 -23.99
CA VAL A 32 -0.36 1.13 -22.69
C VAL A 32 -0.08 0.00 -21.69
N LEU A 33 0.94 0.16 -20.87
CA LEU A 33 1.26 -0.76 -19.78
C LEU A 33 0.96 -0.06 -18.45
N TYR A 34 0.23 -0.72 -17.56
CA TYR A 34 0.17 -0.35 -16.15
C TYR A 34 0.92 -1.40 -15.33
N TRP A 35 2.07 -1.01 -14.76
CA TRP A 35 2.79 -1.87 -13.82
C TRP A 35 2.28 -1.60 -12.40
N MET A 36 1.33 -2.44 -11.98
CA MET A 36 0.66 -2.37 -10.69
C MET A 36 1.51 -3.08 -9.63
N GLN A 37 1.83 -2.41 -8.52
CA GLN A 37 2.57 -3.02 -7.40
C GLN A 37 1.95 -2.71 -6.04
N SER A 38 1.47 -1.49 -5.82
CA SER A 38 1.06 -1.01 -4.48
C SER A 38 -0.46 -0.84 -4.35
N SER A 39 -1.16 -0.55 -5.45
CA SER A 39 -2.61 -0.31 -5.46
C SER A 39 -3.38 -1.52 -6.01
N LEU A 40 -3.40 -2.65 -5.27
CA LEU A 40 -4.05 -3.91 -5.70
C LEU A 40 -5.58 -3.87 -5.57
N ARG A 41 -6.20 -3.01 -6.38
CA ARG A 41 -7.64 -2.77 -6.45
C ARG A 41 -8.02 -2.20 -7.81
N THR A 42 -9.31 -2.21 -8.16
CA THR A 42 -9.82 -1.56 -9.38
C THR A 42 -10.74 -0.38 -9.09
N LYS A 43 -11.34 -0.30 -7.90
CA LYS A 43 -12.10 0.86 -7.41
C LYS A 43 -11.15 1.89 -6.80
N PHE A 44 -11.36 3.16 -7.13
CA PHE A 44 -10.52 4.25 -6.64
C PHE A 44 -9.00 3.99 -6.85
N ASN A 45 -8.66 3.35 -7.99
CA ASN A 45 -7.29 3.17 -8.43
C ASN A 45 -6.96 4.25 -9.47
N TYR A 46 -6.27 5.30 -9.03
CA TYR A 46 -5.92 6.44 -9.87
C TYR A 46 -4.98 6.04 -11.03
N ALA A 47 -4.01 5.17 -10.77
CA ALA A 47 -3.07 4.72 -11.79
C ALA A 47 -3.78 3.90 -12.89
N LEU A 48 -4.70 3.01 -12.49
CA LEU A 48 -5.52 2.26 -13.41
C LEU A 48 -6.40 3.17 -14.28
N GLU A 49 -7.11 4.14 -13.69
CA GLU A 49 -7.98 5.03 -14.47
C GLU A 49 -7.17 5.96 -15.40
N VAL A 50 -5.97 6.42 -14.99
CA VAL A 50 -5.04 7.12 -15.89
C VAL A 50 -4.61 6.23 -17.06
N ALA A 51 -4.31 4.96 -16.80
CA ALA A 51 -3.92 4.01 -17.84
C ALA A 51 -5.08 3.69 -18.80
N VAL A 52 -6.31 3.57 -18.30
CA VAL A 52 -7.53 3.39 -19.10
C VAL A 52 -7.78 4.61 -19.97
N GLU A 53 -7.64 5.83 -19.43
CA GLU A 53 -7.79 7.06 -20.20
C GLU A 53 -6.73 7.18 -21.30
N ALA A 54 -5.47 6.86 -20.97
CA ALA A 54 -4.39 6.86 -21.96
C ALA A 54 -4.67 5.88 -23.09
N ALA A 55 -5.07 4.64 -22.76
CA ALA A 55 -5.41 3.60 -23.72
C ALA A 55 -6.59 4.02 -24.61
N THR A 56 -7.62 4.63 -24.02
CA THR A 56 -8.80 5.15 -24.72
C THR A 56 -8.43 6.23 -25.73
N ARG A 57 -7.65 7.22 -25.32
CA ARG A 57 -7.23 8.34 -26.18
C ARG A 57 -6.30 7.90 -27.30
N LEU A 58 -5.39 6.98 -27.01
CA LEU A 58 -4.46 6.42 -27.99
C LEU A 58 -5.12 5.36 -28.88
N LYS A 59 -6.33 4.90 -28.54
CA LYS A 59 -7.02 3.77 -29.18
C LYS A 59 -6.15 2.51 -29.20
N GLN A 60 -5.57 2.21 -28.03
CA GLN A 60 -4.62 1.13 -27.84
C GLN A 60 -5.13 0.17 -26.76
N PRO A 61 -4.73 -1.12 -26.80
CA PRO A 61 -4.99 -2.03 -25.70
C PRO A 61 -4.25 -1.60 -24.43
N LEU A 62 -4.86 -1.90 -23.29
CA LEU A 62 -4.24 -1.79 -21.97
C LEU A 62 -3.79 -3.18 -21.50
N HIS A 63 -2.55 -3.25 -21.02
CA HIS A 63 -2.00 -4.40 -20.31
C HIS A 63 -1.69 -4.00 -18.86
N VAL A 64 -2.16 -4.78 -17.89
CA VAL A 64 -1.74 -4.66 -16.49
C VAL A 64 -0.73 -5.75 -16.17
N LEU A 65 0.40 -5.39 -15.59
CA LEU A 65 1.42 -6.31 -15.12
C LEU A 65 1.57 -6.18 -13.61
N HIS A 66 1.68 -7.31 -12.91
CA HIS A 66 2.21 -7.37 -11.56
C HIS A 66 3.45 -8.27 -11.52
N THR A 67 4.49 -7.83 -10.83
CA THR A 67 5.70 -8.63 -10.59
C THR A 67 5.86 -8.92 -9.11
N ILE A 68 6.19 -10.16 -8.76
CA ILE A 68 6.53 -10.63 -7.43
C ILE A 68 8.02 -10.98 -7.43
N ASP A 69 8.77 -10.37 -6.53
CA ASP A 69 10.21 -10.62 -6.37
C ASP A 69 10.45 -11.96 -5.68
N ALA A 70 11.00 -12.92 -6.42
CA ALA A 70 11.32 -14.26 -5.93
C ALA A 70 12.48 -14.28 -4.92
N THR A 71 13.23 -13.18 -4.79
CA THR A 71 14.27 -13.02 -3.75
C THR A 71 13.73 -12.47 -2.44
N SER A 72 12.44 -12.09 -2.41
CA SER A 72 11.79 -11.57 -1.22
C SER A 72 11.71 -12.63 -0.11
N THR A 73 12.03 -12.23 1.12
CA THR A 73 11.87 -13.07 2.32
C THR A 73 10.43 -13.06 2.87
N MET A 74 9.44 -12.77 2.01
CA MET A 74 8.04 -12.67 2.39
C MET A 74 7.56 -14.00 2.99
N SER A 75 6.90 -13.93 4.14
CA SER A 75 6.32 -15.12 4.75
C SER A 75 5.11 -15.62 3.96
N GLU A 76 4.76 -16.89 4.17
CA GLU A 76 3.56 -17.51 3.60
C GLU A 76 2.31 -16.69 3.92
N ARG A 77 2.20 -16.11 5.11
CA ARG A 77 1.11 -15.20 5.48
C ARG A 77 0.95 -14.02 4.53
N HIS A 78 2.04 -13.31 4.28
CA HIS A 78 2.03 -12.12 3.45
C HIS A 78 1.88 -12.49 1.97
N MET A 79 2.50 -13.59 1.53
CA MET A 79 2.37 -14.09 0.16
C MET A 79 0.94 -14.53 -0.13
N ALA A 80 0.30 -15.25 0.79
CA ALA A 80 -1.08 -15.69 0.63
C ALA A 80 -2.04 -14.50 0.48
N PHE A 81 -1.90 -13.48 1.32
CA PHE A 81 -2.73 -12.27 1.27
C PHE A 81 -2.52 -11.50 -0.06
N LEU A 82 -1.28 -11.44 -0.54
CA LEU A 82 -0.95 -10.86 -1.84
C LEU A 82 -1.61 -11.64 -2.99
N LEU A 83 -1.48 -12.96 -3.01
CA LEU A 83 -2.05 -13.83 -4.05
C LEU A 83 -3.58 -13.78 -4.06
N GLU A 84 -4.22 -13.80 -2.88
CA GLU A 84 -5.67 -13.57 -2.74
C GLU A 84 -6.08 -12.22 -3.34
N SER A 85 -5.27 -11.19 -3.10
CA SER A 85 -5.51 -9.85 -3.67
C SER A 85 -5.40 -9.84 -5.19
N LEU A 86 -4.40 -10.52 -5.75
CA LEU A 86 -4.17 -10.58 -7.20
C LEU A 86 -5.27 -11.37 -7.92
N VAL A 87 -5.77 -12.45 -7.32
CA VAL A 87 -6.92 -13.20 -7.84
C VAL A 87 -8.16 -12.30 -7.91
N ASP A 88 -8.44 -11.54 -6.84
CA ASP A 88 -9.61 -10.63 -6.82
C ASP A 88 -9.46 -9.48 -7.84
N VAL A 89 -8.25 -8.90 -7.97
CA VAL A 89 -7.96 -7.90 -9.01
C VAL A 89 -8.11 -8.49 -10.41
N HIS A 90 -7.60 -9.71 -10.64
CA HIS A 90 -7.72 -10.41 -11.92
C HIS A 90 -9.19 -10.55 -12.33
N THR A 91 -10.05 -11.08 -11.43
CA THR A 91 -11.50 -11.19 -11.69
C THR A 91 -12.14 -9.84 -12.01
N SER A 92 -11.77 -8.79 -11.26
CA SER A 92 -12.32 -7.45 -11.45
C SER A 92 -11.88 -6.78 -12.76
N LEU A 93 -10.65 -7.03 -13.21
CA LEU A 93 -10.11 -6.55 -14.49
C LEU A 93 -10.67 -7.33 -15.69
N GLN A 94 -10.89 -8.64 -15.55
CA GLN A 94 -11.55 -9.45 -16.59
C GLN A 94 -12.96 -8.91 -16.92
N ALA A 95 -13.72 -8.49 -15.90
CA ALA A 95 -15.02 -7.86 -16.09
C ALA A 95 -14.95 -6.51 -16.85
N ARG A 96 -13.77 -5.88 -16.93
CA ARG A 96 -13.50 -4.66 -17.71
C ARG A 96 -12.80 -4.93 -19.05
N HIS A 97 -12.62 -6.21 -19.42
CA HIS A 97 -11.86 -6.66 -20.58
C HIS A 97 -10.38 -6.23 -20.59
N VAL A 98 -9.78 -6.13 -19.40
CA VAL A 98 -8.37 -5.78 -19.21
C VAL A 98 -7.58 -7.02 -18.78
N ARG A 99 -6.50 -7.32 -19.51
CA ARG A 99 -5.56 -8.41 -19.20
C ARG A 99 -4.67 -8.02 -18.01
N LEU A 100 -4.54 -8.93 -17.04
CA LEU A 100 -3.56 -8.90 -15.98
C LEU A 100 -2.64 -10.12 -16.11
N ASP A 101 -1.34 -9.88 -16.27
CA ASP A 101 -0.33 -10.92 -16.13
C ASP A 101 0.42 -10.75 -14.80
N VAL A 102 0.71 -11.88 -14.14
CA VAL A 102 1.45 -11.92 -12.86
C VAL A 102 2.72 -12.74 -13.04
N ALA A 103 3.88 -12.13 -12.82
CA ALA A 103 5.18 -12.75 -12.95
C ALA A 103 5.86 -12.91 -11.59
N HIS A 104 6.28 -14.12 -11.25
CA HIS A 104 7.16 -14.41 -10.13
C HIS A 104 8.59 -14.58 -10.65
N SER A 105 9.50 -13.69 -10.28
CA SER A 105 10.85 -13.62 -10.88
C SER A 105 11.87 -13.03 -9.92
N PRO A 106 13.15 -13.47 -9.95
CA PRO A 106 14.23 -12.80 -9.22
C PRO A 106 14.64 -11.45 -9.85
N SER A 107 14.12 -11.13 -11.04
CA SER A 107 14.43 -9.89 -11.77
C SER A 107 13.14 -9.15 -12.18
N PRO A 108 12.31 -8.68 -11.24
CA PRO A 108 11.02 -8.05 -11.54
C PRO A 108 11.15 -6.82 -12.47
N VAL A 109 12.23 -6.04 -12.33
CA VAL A 109 12.50 -4.90 -13.21
C VAL A 109 12.70 -5.33 -14.65
N ASP A 110 13.41 -6.43 -14.90
CA ASP A 110 13.71 -6.87 -16.27
C ASP A 110 12.45 -7.41 -16.96
N ILE A 111 11.54 -8.03 -16.20
CA ILE A 111 10.20 -8.40 -16.67
C ILE A 111 9.40 -7.15 -17.06
N ALA A 112 9.37 -6.13 -16.20
CA ALA A 112 8.67 -4.88 -16.51
C ALA A 112 9.28 -4.15 -17.72
N VAL A 113 10.61 -4.14 -17.84
CA VAL A 113 11.31 -3.57 -19.01
C VAL A 113 10.92 -4.32 -20.28
N ALA A 114 10.90 -5.65 -20.25
CA ALA A 114 10.48 -6.47 -21.39
C ALA A 114 9.03 -6.15 -21.80
N ALA A 115 8.10 -6.11 -20.84
CA ALA A 115 6.70 -5.79 -21.08
C ALA A 115 6.47 -4.35 -21.57
N SER A 116 7.39 -3.42 -21.24
CA SER A 116 7.31 -2.03 -21.68
C SER A 116 7.74 -1.82 -23.14
N ARG A 117 8.41 -2.79 -23.77
CA ARG A 117 8.91 -2.63 -25.16
C ARG A 117 7.75 -2.37 -26.11
N GLY A 118 7.79 -1.25 -26.83
CA GLY A 118 6.72 -0.84 -27.74
C GLY A 118 5.50 -0.21 -27.05
N ALA A 119 5.54 0.01 -25.73
CA ALA A 119 4.48 0.75 -25.04
C ALA A 119 4.57 2.24 -25.36
N SER A 120 3.45 2.86 -25.70
CA SER A 120 3.33 4.31 -25.86
C SER A 120 3.48 5.04 -24.53
N LEU A 121 3.02 4.39 -23.45
CA LEU A 121 3.07 4.89 -22.09
C LEU A 121 3.12 3.72 -21.10
N VAL A 122 3.99 3.84 -20.10
CA VAL A 122 3.96 3.02 -18.90
C VAL A 122 3.44 3.86 -17.74
N VAL A 123 2.39 3.39 -17.09
CA VAL A 123 1.86 3.96 -15.86
C VAL A 123 2.36 3.11 -14.68
N VAL A 124 2.77 3.75 -13.59
CA VAL A 124 3.20 3.08 -12.36
C VAL A 124 2.56 3.72 -11.13
N ASP A 125 2.45 2.96 -10.04
CA ASP A 125 2.03 3.50 -8.74
C ASP A 125 3.11 4.42 -8.12
N HIS A 126 2.74 5.17 -7.09
CA HIS A 126 3.67 5.95 -6.27
C HIS A 126 3.96 5.24 -4.93
N PRO A 127 5.18 4.74 -4.71
CA PRO A 127 5.56 4.15 -3.44
C PRO A 127 6.16 5.20 -2.50
N TYR A 128 6.12 4.92 -1.20
CA TYR A 128 6.72 5.80 -0.18
C TYR A 128 7.98 5.20 0.47
N LEU A 129 8.11 3.87 0.45
CA LEU A 129 9.25 3.18 1.06
C LEU A 129 10.47 3.15 0.13
N ARG A 130 11.65 3.06 0.73
CA ARG A 130 12.95 3.12 0.04
C ARG A 130 13.09 2.08 -1.09
N ASN A 131 12.79 0.81 -0.80
CA ASN A 131 13.03 -0.29 -1.75
C ASN A 131 12.06 -0.26 -2.96
N PRO A 132 10.74 -0.12 -2.78
CA PRO A 132 9.83 0.05 -3.91
C PRO A 132 10.11 1.34 -4.72
N THR A 133 10.58 2.42 -4.09
CA THR A 133 11.02 3.62 -4.81
C THR A 133 12.21 3.32 -5.73
N LYS A 134 13.23 2.61 -5.22
CA LYS A 134 14.39 2.16 -6.01
C LYS A 134 13.98 1.24 -7.16
N LEU A 135 12.95 0.41 -6.98
CA LEU A 135 12.42 -0.47 -8.03
C LEU A 135 11.97 0.34 -9.25
N TYR A 136 11.14 1.36 -9.05
CA TYR A 136 10.66 2.21 -10.15
C TYR A 136 11.75 3.09 -10.76
N GLN A 137 12.67 3.60 -9.94
CA GLN A 137 13.84 4.35 -10.45
C GLN A 137 14.72 3.45 -11.34
N SER A 138 14.98 2.21 -10.92
CA SER A 138 15.76 1.24 -11.71
C SER A 138 15.06 0.89 -13.02
N PHE A 139 13.73 0.72 -12.98
CA PHE A 139 12.93 0.53 -14.18
C PHE A 139 13.01 1.73 -15.13
N ALA A 140 12.75 2.95 -14.64
CA ALA A 140 12.81 4.16 -15.46
C ALA A 140 14.21 4.41 -16.03
N ALA A 141 15.27 4.01 -15.33
CA ALA A 141 16.63 4.05 -15.85
C ALA A 141 16.84 3.07 -17.02
N LYS A 142 16.31 1.84 -16.93
CA LYS A 142 16.47 0.77 -17.94
C LYS A 142 15.50 0.89 -19.13
N ALA A 143 14.29 1.38 -18.94
CA ALA A 143 13.26 1.51 -19.96
C ALA A 143 13.49 2.77 -20.82
N THR A 144 14.59 2.81 -21.58
CA THR A 144 15.11 4.06 -22.18
C THR A 144 14.26 4.63 -23.32
N THR A 145 13.44 3.81 -23.96
CA THR A 145 12.64 4.18 -25.14
C THR A 145 11.16 4.44 -24.85
N THR A 146 10.72 4.30 -23.60
CA THR A 146 9.31 4.45 -23.22
C THR A 146 9.11 5.64 -22.29
N ALA A 147 7.91 6.24 -22.33
CA ALA A 147 7.52 7.26 -21.37
C ALA A 147 6.99 6.58 -20.09
N VAL A 148 7.36 7.09 -18.92
CA VAL A 148 6.96 6.51 -17.62
C VAL A 148 6.29 7.58 -16.77
N LEU A 149 5.00 7.39 -16.51
CA LEU A 149 4.16 8.26 -15.70
C LEU A 149 3.82 7.58 -14.37
N GLN A 150 4.25 8.18 -13.27
CA GLN A 150 3.89 7.77 -11.93
C GLN A 150 2.61 8.49 -11.48
N VAL A 151 1.75 7.76 -10.78
CA VAL A 151 0.46 8.26 -10.28
C VAL A 151 0.32 7.99 -8.79
N GLU A 152 0.12 9.05 -8.00
CA GLU A 152 -0.04 8.97 -6.55
C GLU A 152 -1.50 8.77 -6.14
N GLY A 153 -1.85 7.53 -5.74
CA GLY A 153 -3.22 7.11 -5.46
C GLY A 153 -3.49 6.53 -4.06
N ASP A 154 -2.46 6.32 -3.24
CA ASP A 154 -2.57 5.66 -1.92
C ASP A 154 -2.58 6.65 -0.74
N VAL A 155 -2.82 7.93 -1.02
CA VAL A 155 -3.10 9.01 -0.06
C VAL A 155 -4.27 9.85 -0.55
N VAL A 156 -4.99 10.49 0.36
CA VAL A 156 -6.03 11.45 0.02
C VAL A 156 -5.40 12.65 -0.67
N VAL A 157 -4.34 13.23 -0.12
CA VAL A 157 -3.66 14.39 -0.73
C VAL A 157 -2.20 14.03 -1.05
N PRO A 158 -1.70 14.32 -2.27
CA PRO A 158 -0.30 14.07 -2.63
C PRO A 158 0.70 14.58 -1.60
N VAL A 159 1.68 13.76 -1.23
CA VAL A 159 2.58 14.03 -0.09
C VAL A 159 3.38 15.31 -0.25
N GLU A 160 3.91 15.56 -1.45
CA GLU A 160 4.69 16.77 -1.80
C GLU A 160 3.80 18.03 -1.92
N LEU A 161 2.49 17.86 -2.10
CA LEU A 161 1.54 18.97 -2.11
C LEU A 161 1.12 19.39 -0.69
N VAL A 162 1.06 18.43 0.24
CA VAL A 162 0.75 18.71 1.65
C VAL A 162 1.88 19.49 2.32
N SER A 163 3.12 19.13 2.06
CA SER A 163 4.29 19.76 2.69
C SER A 163 5.53 19.62 1.80
N ASP A 164 6.45 20.57 1.92
CA ASP A 164 7.78 20.57 1.30
C ASP A 164 8.87 19.99 2.23
N LYS A 165 8.47 19.52 3.40
CA LYS A 165 9.35 18.98 4.44
C LYS A 165 8.65 17.94 5.30
N GLN A 166 9.46 17.22 6.08
CA GLN A 166 8.99 16.38 7.19
C GLN A 166 8.24 17.21 8.23
N GLU A 167 7.03 16.79 8.55
CA GLU A 167 6.21 17.32 9.64
C GLU A 167 6.45 16.50 10.92
N HIS A 168 6.57 17.19 12.05
CA HIS A 168 6.95 16.54 13.31
C HIS A 168 5.76 16.01 14.12
N ALA A 169 4.53 16.43 13.79
CA ALA A 169 3.35 16.05 14.56
C ALA A 169 2.05 16.18 13.77
N ALA A 170 1.03 15.44 14.20
CA ALA A 170 -0.32 15.52 13.62
C ALA A 170 -0.87 16.96 13.63
N ARG A 171 -0.58 17.73 14.69
CA ARG A 171 -1.03 19.14 14.81
C ARG A 171 -0.50 20.04 13.70
N THR A 172 0.65 19.73 13.09
CA THR A 172 1.28 20.59 12.09
C THR A 172 0.89 20.20 10.67
N ILE A 173 0.74 18.90 10.39
CA ILE A 173 0.28 18.42 9.08
C ILE A 173 -1.24 18.56 8.88
N ARG A 174 -2.04 18.42 9.95
CA ARG A 174 -3.52 18.50 9.90
C ARG A 174 -4.03 19.74 9.16
N PRO A 175 -3.68 20.99 9.54
CA PRO A 175 -4.21 22.16 8.86
C PRO A 175 -3.84 22.20 7.37
N LYS A 176 -2.67 21.67 6.99
CA LYS A 176 -2.23 21.60 5.59
C LYS A 176 -3.08 20.63 4.77
N ILE A 177 -3.32 19.42 5.31
CA ILE A 177 -4.23 18.45 4.70
C ILE A 177 -5.65 19.01 4.62
N THR A 178 -6.18 19.54 5.73
CA THR A 178 -7.55 20.05 5.82
C THR A 178 -7.84 21.11 4.76
N LYS A 179 -6.90 22.02 4.49
CA LYS A 179 -7.02 23.05 3.44
C LYS A 179 -7.22 22.46 2.03
N LEU A 180 -6.74 21.23 1.80
CA LEU A 180 -6.75 20.57 0.49
C LEU A 180 -7.84 19.48 0.40
N LEU A 181 -8.50 19.11 1.50
CA LEU A 181 -9.45 17.99 1.52
C LEU A 181 -10.60 18.16 0.52
N ASP A 182 -11.24 19.33 0.44
CA ASP A 182 -12.37 19.52 -0.48
C ASP A 182 -11.98 19.35 -1.95
N ARG A 183 -10.71 19.60 -2.27
CA ARG A 183 -10.17 19.42 -3.62
C ARG A 183 -9.94 17.95 -3.96
N PHE A 184 -9.47 17.14 -3.01
CA PHE A 184 -8.98 15.79 -3.28
C PHE A 184 -9.89 14.66 -2.75
N LEU A 185 -10.75 14.95 -1.77
CA LEU A 185 -11.72 14.01 -1.23
C LEU A 185 -13.00 14.08 -2.06
N VAL A 186 -12.89 13.68 -3.31
CA VAL A 186 -13.95 13.70 -4.33
C VAL A 186 -14.12 12.30 -4.94
N PRO A 187 -15.30 11.96 -5.49
CA PRO A 187 -15.47 10.72 -6.22
C PRO A 187 -14.46 10.57 -7.36
N LEU A 188 -13.99 9.35 -7.58
CA LEU A 188 -13.20 9.00 -8.76
C LEU A 188 -14.16 8.36 -9.79
N PRO A 189 -14.42 9.01 -10.95
CA PRO A 189 -15.11 8.38 -12.06
C PRO A 189 -14.37 7.12 -12.48
N ARG A 190 -15.13 6.07 -12.77
CA ARG A 190 -14.62 4.79 -13.24
C ARG A 190 -15.15 4.58 -14.65
N ALA A 191 -14.26 4.26 -15.59
CA ALA A 191 -14.68 3.78 -16.90
C ALA A 191 -15.13 2.31 -16.82
N ASP A 192 -16.30 2.00 -17.38
CA ASP A 192 -16.87 0.65 -17.31
C ASP A 192 -16.02 -0.40 -18.05
N SER A 193 -15.43 -0.04 -19.19
CA SER A 193 -14.54 -0.93 -19.97
C SER A 193 -13.51 -0.14 -20.79
N VAL A 194 -12.47 -0.83 -21.26
CA VAL A 194 -11.51 -0.29 -22.23
C VAL A 194 -12.06 -0.50 -23.64
N LEU A 195 -11.96 0.51 -24.51
CA LEU A 195 -12.51 0.46 -25.88
C LEU A 195 -11.81 -0.57 -26.80
N VAL A 196 -10.53 -0.84 -26.55
CA VAL A 196 -9.74 -1.83 -27.31
C VAL A 196 -9.46 -3.02 -26.41
N PRO A 197 -10.05 -4.20 -26.68
CA PRO A 197 -9.84 -5.39 -25.87
C PRO A 197 -8.38 -5.82 -25.83
N SER A 198 -7.92 -6.33 -24.69
CA SER A 198 -6.55 -6.83 -24.54
C SER A 198 -6.20 -8.04 -25.43
N SER A 199 -7.18 -8.67 -26.11
CA SER A 199 -6.92 -9.75 -27.08
C SER A 199 -6.13 -9.30 -28.30
N SER A 200 -6.00 -7.98 -28.53
CA SER A 200 -5.12 -7.42 -29.57
C SER A 200 -3.66 -7.26 -29.14
N LEU A 201 -3.31 -7.57 -27.88
CA LEU A 201 -1.92 -7.58 -27.44
C LEU A 201 -1.22 -8.81 -28.00
N ALA A 202 -0.10 -8.62 -28.67
CA ALA A 202 0.73 -9.73 -29.09
C ALA A 202 1.33 -10.45 -27.87
N ASP A 203 1.38 -11.78 -27.90
CA ASP A 203 1.96 -12.60 -26.82
C ASP A 203 3.47 -12.37 -26.62
N HIS A 204 4.09 -11.50 -27.41
CA HIS A 204 5.49 -11.10 -27.25
C HIS A 204 5.84 -10.59 -25.84
N VAL A 205 4.84 -10.16 -25.04
CA VAL A 205 5.03 -9.74 -23.65
C VAL A 205 5.54 -10.88 -22.74
N THR A 206 5.31 -12.15 -23.11
CA THR A 206 5.78 -13.32 -22.36
C THR A 206 7.10 -13.89 -22.87
N THR A 207 7.78 -13.24 -23.83
CA THR A 207 9.14 -13.64 -24.24
C THR A 207 10.12 -13.39 -23.09
N THR A 208 10.35 -14.43 -22.30
CA THR A 208 10.93 -14.34 -20.96
C THR A 208 12.44 -14.12 -20.98
N PRO A 209 12.96 -13.18 -20.15
CA PRO A 209 14.27 -13.34 -19.54
C PRO A 209 14.32 -14.66 -18.74
N SER A 210 15.46 -15.33 -18.70
CA SER A 210 15.66 -16.60 -17.99
C SER A 210 15.18 -16.54 -16.52
N ALA A 211 14.50 -17.59 -16.05
CA ALA A 211 14.01 -17.80 -14.67
C ALA A 211 12.79 -16.97 -14.19
N CYS A 212 11.70 -16.93 -14.97
CA CYS A 212 10.42 -16.34 -14.56
C CYS A 212 9.30 -17.41 -14.58
N THR A 213 8.44 -17.39 -13.56
CA THR A 213 7.20 -18.18 -13.50
C THR A 213 6.01 -17.26 -13.68
N TRP A 214 5.26 -17.43 -14.77
CA TRP A 214 3.97 -16.75 -14.95
C TRP A 214 2.91 -17.49 -14.15
N LEU A 215 2.18 -16.76 -13.31
CA LEU A 215 1.18 -17.33 -12.42
C LEU A 215 -0.21 -17.22 -13.08
N ASP A 216 -0.89 -18.36 -13.22
CA ASP A 216 -2.25 -18.39 -13.76
C ASP A 216 -3.27 -18.00 -12.67
N MET A 217 -3.74 -16.76 -12.72
CA MET A 217 -4.75 -16.20 -11.81
C MET A 217 -6.18 -16.67 -12.11
N SER A 218 -6.41 -17.42 -13.20
CA SER A 218 -7.75 -17.77 -13.68
C SER A 218 -8.21 -19.15 -13.18
N SER A 219 -7.29 -20.10 -13.07
CA SER A 219 -7.61 -21.51 -12.82
C SER A 219 -7.02 -22.07 -11.52
N LEU A 220 -5.93 -21.48 -11.03
CA LEU A 220 -5.22 -21.98 -9.85
C LEU A 220 -5.86 -21.48 -8.55
N THR A 221 -5.85 -22.35 -7.53
CA THR A 221 -6.21 -21.94 -6.17
C THR A 221 -5.06 -21.16 -5.53
N VAL A 222 -5.34 -20.42 -4.45
CA VAL A 222 -4.28 -19.73 -3.68
C VAL A 222 -3.25 -20.72 -3.14
N ASP A 223 -3.64 -21.94 -2.81
CA ASP A 223 -2.72 -22.97 -2.31
C ASP A 223 -1.77 -23.44 -3.43
N ASP A 224 -2.27 -23.60 -4.66
CA ASP A 224 -1.44 -23.91 -5.84
C ASP A 224 -0.47 -22.77 -6.16
N LEU A 225 -0.92 -21.51 -6.04
CA LEU A 225 -0.10 -20.32 -6.25
C LEU A 225 0.99 -20.17 -5.18
N LEU A 226 0.69 -20.50 -3.93
CA LEU A 226 1.67 -20.54 -2.85
C LEU A 226 2.76 -21.57 -3.12
N ALA A 227 2.37 -22.77 -3.57
CA ALA A 227 3.34 -23.80 -3.96
C ALA A 227 4.25 -23.33 -5.11
N ALA A 228 3.71 -22.57 -6.07
CA ALA A 228 4.47 -22.01 -7.19
C ALA A 228 5.42 -20.85 -6.81
N THR A 229 5.22 -20.22 -5.65
CA THR A 229 6.02 -19.05 -5.20
C THR A 229 7.09 -19.39 -4.18
N SER A 230 7.10 -20.61 -3.61
CA SER A 230 8.10 -21.04 -2.61
C SER A 230 8.20 -20.08 -1.40
N ALA A 231 7.05 -19.59 -0.91
CA ALA A 231 6.99 -18.64 0.20
C ALA A 231 7.60 -19.20 1.50
N ASN A 232 8.12 -18.31 2.35
CA ASN A 232 8.72 -18.70 3.62
C ASN A 232 7.65 -19.17 4.63
N ALA A 233 7.59 -20.49 4.87
CA ALA A 233 6.61 -21.13 5.75
C ALA A 233 6.82 -20.88 7.27
N SER A 234 7.84 -20.12 7.68
CA SER A 234 8.10 -19.83 9.11
C SER A 234 6.97 -19.05 9.80
N VAL A 235 6.20 -18.26 9.05
CA VAL A 235 5.01 -17.57 9.54
C VAL A 235 3.82 -17.95 8.66
N PRO A 236 2.95 -18.87 9.14
CA PRO A 236 1.91 -19.49 8.31
C PRO A 236 0.79 -18.51 7.95
N ARG A 237 0.10 -18.84 6.86
CA ARG A 237 -1.15 -18.18 6.46
C ARG A 237 -2.18 -18.23 7.59
N VAL A 238 -2.90 -17.12 7.76
CA VAL A 238 -4.04 -17.02 8.67
C VAL A 238 -5.30 -16.77 7.85
N ARG A 239 -6.46 -17.17 8.37
CA ARG A 239 -7.76 -16.98 7.71
C ARG A 239 -8.59 -15.85 8.31
N THR A 240 -8.06 -15.17 9.33
CA THR A 240 -8.73 -14.03 10.00
C THR A 240 -9.00 -12.89 9.03
N PHE A 241 -8.04 -12.62 8.14
CA PHE A 241 -8.18 -11.65 7.06
C PHE A 241 -7.78 -12.31 5.75
N LEU A 242 -8.72 -12.33 4.81
CA LEU A 242 -8.46 -12.71 3.43
C LEU A 242 -8.21 -11.44 2.62
N GLY A 243 -7.24 -11.47 1.71
CA GLY A 243 -6.88 -10.39 0.81
C GLY A 243 -7.94 -10.06 -0.24
N GLY A 244 -7.72 -8.93 -0.93
CA GLY A 244 -8.57 -8.47 -2.02
C GLY A 244 -9.53 -7.33 -1.67
N GLU A 245 -9.90 -6.58 -2.71
CA GLU A 245 -10.86 -5.47 -2.68
C GLU A 245 -12.24 -5.93 -2.17
N THR A 246 -12.69 -7.12 -2.56
CA THR A 246 -13.98 -7.68 -2.17
C THR A 246 -14.09 -7.83 -0.64
N HIS A 247 -13.07 -8.42 -0.01
CA HIS A 247 -12.99 -8.57 1.44
C HIS A 247 -12.75 -7.24 2.14
N ALA A 248 -11.95 -6.35 1.56
CA ALA A 248 -11.73 -5.00 2.10
C ALA A 248 -13.05 -4.21 2.18
N GLN A 249 -13.84 -4.23 1.11
CA GLN A 249 -15.12 -3.54 1.02
C GLN A 249 -16.16 -4.18 1.97
N ALA A 250 -16.17 -5.50 2.12
CA ALA A 250 -17.03 -6.17 3.10
C ALA A 250 -16.68 -5.76 4.53
N THR A 251 -15.38 -5.69 4.84
CA THR A 251 -14.87 -5.22 6.14
C THR A 251 -15.27 -3.78 6.41
N LEU A 252 -15.10 -2.89 5.44
CA LEU A 252 -15.54 -1.49 5.54
C LEU A 252 -17.04 -1.38 5.79
N ARG A 253 -17.88 -2.07 5.02
CA ARG A 253 -19.34 -2.05 5.20
C ARG A 253 -19.75 -2.51 6.59
N SER A 254 -19.13 -3.58 7.09
CA SER A 254 -19.37 -4.09 8.44
C SER A 254 -18.98 -3.05 9.51
N PHE A 255 -17.81 -2.43 9.36
CA PHE A 255 -17.35 -1.37 10.26
C PHE A 255 -18.31 -0.16 10.28
N LEU A 256 -18.65 0.38 9.11
CA LEU A 256 -19.51 1.56 8.98
C LEU A 256 -20.91 1.31 9.56
N LYS A 257 -21.46 0.11 9.35
CA LYS A 257 -22.80 -0.27 9.83
C LYS A 257 -22.82 -0.51 11.34
N SER A 258 -21.84 -1.24 11.87
CA SER A 258 -21.97 -1.86 13.19
C SER A 258 -21.03 -1.29 14.26
N LYS A 259 -19.93 -0.64 13.86
CA LYS A 259 -18.84 -0.25 14.79
C LYS A 259 -18.59 1.25 14.82
N LEU A 260 -18.75 1.94 13.68
CA LEU A 260 -18.42 3.36 13.55
C LEU A 260 -19.05 4.24 14.63
N ALA A 261 -20.33 4.02 14.98
CA ALA A 261 -21.00 4.84 15.99
C ALA A 261 -20.28 4.85 17.36
N LYS A 262 -19.60 3.75 17.72
CA LYS A 262 -18.88 3.57 18.98
C LYS A 262 -17.35 3.70 18.82
N TYR A 263 -16.85 3.97 17.62
CA TYR A 263 -15.40 3.97 17.35
C TYR A 263 -14.64 4.91 18.29
N GLY A 264 -15.14 6.13 18.52
CA GLY A 264 -14.47 7.12 19.37
C GLY A 264 -14.23 6.64 20.81
N THR A 265 -15.09 5.78 21.36
CA THR A 265 -14.97 5.25 22.73
C THR A 265 -14.40 3.84 22.79
N ALA A 266 -14.58 3.02 21.75
CA ALA A 266 -14.22 1.60 21.77
C ALA A 266 -12.87 1.28 21.10
N ARG A 267 -12.26 2.21 20.35
CA ARG A 267 -11.02 1.93 19.60
C ARG A 267 -9.79 1.65 20.48
N ASN A 268 -9.83 2.08 21.74
CA ASN A 268 -8.77 1.93 22.73
C ASN A 268 -9.16 0.90 23.80
N GLU A 269 -10.02 -0.07 23.45
CA GLU A 269 -10.32 -1.19 24.34
C GLU A 269 -9.55 -2.41 23.83
N PRO A 270 -8.47 -2.85 24.52
CA PRO A 270 -7.59 -3.93 24.04
C PRO A 270 -8.31 -5.26 23.81
N SER A 271 -9.34 -5.55 24.62
CA SER A 271 -10.15 -6.77 24.51
C SER A 271 -11.33 -6.65 23.55
N GLY A 272 -11.52 -5.49 22.92
CA GLY A 272 -12.68 -5.17 22.08
C GLY A 272 -12.36 -5.16 20.59
N ASP A 273 -13.39 -5.38 19.76
CA ASP A 273 -13.31 -5.27 18.29
C ASP A 273 -13.88 -3.91 17.82
N GLY A 274 -13.43 -2.83 18.48
CA GLY A 274 -13.86 -1.46 18.20
C GLY A 274 -13.18 -0.84 16.96
N SER A 275 -12.13 -1.48 16.43
CA SER A 275 -11.34 -0.96 15.30
C SER A 275 -11.99 -1.29 13.95
N SER A 276 -11.53 -0.61 12.88
CA SER A 276 -12.03 -0.86 11.52
C SER A 276 -11.54 -2.16 10.91
N ASN A 277 -10.42 -2.71 11.40
CA ASN A 277 -9.72 -3.84 10.82
C ASN A 277 -9.29 -3.65 9.34
N LEU A 278 -9.16 -2.40 8.89
CA LEU A 278 -8.81 -2.08 7.49
C LEU A 278 -7.30 -2.02 7.22
N SER A 279 -6.43 -2.11 8.23
CA SER A 279 -4.99 -1.95 8.04
C SER A 279 -4.33 -2.98 7.12
N PRO A 280 -4.70 -4.28 7.10
CA PRO A 280 -4.12 -5.23 6.15
C PRO A 280 -4.45 -4.84 4.69
N TYR A 281 -5.69 -4.41 4.46
CA TYR A 281 -6.17 -3.99 3.14
C TYR A 281 -5.55 -2.68 2.67
N LEU A 282 -5.36 -1.71 3.58
CA LEU A 282 -4.68 -0.45 3.27
C LEU A 282 -3.19 -0.65 2.96
N HIS A 283 -2.55 -1.65 3.56
CA HIS A 283 -1.14 -1.98 3.33
C HIS A 283 -0.90 -2.52 1.92
N TYR A 284 -1.76 -3.45 1.45
CA TYR A 284 -1.69 -4.00 0.09
C TYR A 284 -2.46 -3.18 -0.96
N GLY A 285 -3.02 -2.03 -0.56
CA GLY A 285 -3.79 -1.17 -1.44
C GLY A 285 -5.06 -1.82 -2.00
N ASN A 286 -5.66 -2.78 -1.30
CA ASN A 286 -6.94 -3.39 -1.67
C ASN A 286 -8.13 -2.43 -1.52
N ILE A 287 -7.95 -1.33 -0.80
CA ILE A 287 -8.98 -0.30 -0.64
C ILE A 287 -8.35 1.08 -0.57
N SER A 288 -8.98 2.05 -1.22
CA SER A 288 -8.49 3.43 -1.25
C SER A 288 -8.84 4.17 0.04
N PRO A 289 -7.93 5.00 0.60
CA PRO A 289 -8.26 5.89 1.71
C PRO A 289 -9.33 6.93 1.32
N VAL A 290 -9.38 7.34 0.05
CA VAL A 290 -10.40 8.27 -0.46
C VAL A 290 -11.78 7.61 -0.45
N ASP A 291 -11.88 6.36 -0.89
CA ASP A 291 -13.13 5.60 -0.89
C ASP A 291 -13.66 5.42 0.55
N ILE A 292 -12.80 4.98 1.47
CA ILE A 292 -13.16 4.83 2.89
C ILE A 292 -13.69 6.16 3.46
N ALA A 293 -13.00 7.26 3.20
CA ALA A 293 -13.36 8.57 3.74
C ALA A 293 -14.68 9.08 3.15
N LEU A 294 -14.93 8.89 1.85
CA LEU A 294 -16.20 9.24 1.20
C LEU A 294 -17.36 8.42 1.76
N GLN A 295 -17.21 7.09 1.88
CA GLN A 295 -18.24 6.22 2.45
C GLN A 295 -18.51 6.56 3.93
N THR A 296 -17.47 6.89 4.71
CA THR A 296 -17.63 7.34 6.10
C THR A 296 -18.42 8.64 6.20
N LYS A 297 -18.14 9.62 5.34
CA LYS A 297 -18.89 10.89 5.28
C LYS A 297 -20.34 10.66 4.88
N ALA A 298 -20.61 9.69 4.01
CA ALA A 298 -21.94 9.36 3.51
C ALA A 298 -22.82 8.59 4.51
N VAL A 299 -22.27 8.02 5.59
CA VAL A 299 -23.09 7.34 6.63
C VAL A 299 -24.15 8.30 7.17
N ALA A 300 -25.42 7.90 7.16
CA ALA A 300 -26.51 8.73 7.66
C ALA A 300 -26.43 8.96 9.18
N GLY A 301 -27.02 10.06 9.65
CA GLY A 301 -27.07 10.43 11.07
C GLY A 301 -26.12 11.57 11.45
N THR A 302 -26.62 12.46 12.29
CA THR A 302 -25.97 13.73 12.70
C THR A 302 -25.81 13.86 14.21
N GLY A 303 -26.12 12.81 14.98
CA GLY A 303 -25.97 12.82 16.43
C GLY A 303 -24.51 13.13 16.85
N PRO A 304 -24.27 13.90 17.93
CA PRO A 304 -22.93 14.34 18.33
C PRO A 304 -21.93 13.18 18.51
N ALA A 305 -22.37 12.05 19.06
CA ALA A 305 -21.53 10.87 19.25
C ALA A 305 -21.05 10.26 17.92
N LEU A 306 -21.94 10.16 16.92
CA LEU A 306 -21.57 9.65 15.59
C LEU A 306 -20.66 10.64 14.87
N ALA A 307 -20.93 11.94 14.97
CA ALA A 307 -20.08 12.98 14.40
C ALA A 307 -18.66 12.94 14.98
N ALA A 308 -18.54 12.80 16.31
CA ALA A 308 -17.26 12.64 16.99
C ALA A 308 -16.53 11.36 16.56
N SER A 309 -17.22 10.22 16.46
CA SER A 309 -16.63 8.97 15.99
C SER A 309 -16.17 9.03 14.53
N LYS A 310 -16.94 9.67 13.63
CA LYS A 310 -16.52 9.94 12.24
C LYS A 310 -15.26 10.80 12.20
N ALA A 311 -15.23 11.90 12.96
CA ALA A 311 -14.08 12.78 13.02
C ALA A 311 -12.83 12.05 13.55
N SER A 312 -12.98 11.26 14.62
CA SER A 312 -11.88 10.46 15.16
C SER A 312 -11.38 9.42 14.16
N PHE A 313 -12.27 8.75 13.43
CA PHE A 313 -11.86 7.76 12.43
C PHE A 313 -11.14 8.41 11.24
N LEU A 314 -11.64 9.54 10.74
CA LEU A 314 -11.01 10.28 9.64
C LEU A 314 -9.67 10.90 10.04
N GLU A 315 -9.47 11.32 11.29
CA GLU A 315 -8.17 11.75 11.81
C GLU A 315 -7.13 10.63 11.76
N GLU A 316 -7.49 9.41 12.18
CA GLU A 316 -6.58 8.26 12.10
C GLU A 316 -6.31 7.83 10.66
N LEU A 317 -7.36 7.74 9.84
CA LEU A 317 -7.27 7.30 8.44
C LEU A 317 -6.47 8.27 7.56
N ILE A 318 -6.65 9.58 7.75
CA ILE A 318 -6.08 10.60 6.87
C ILE A 318 -4.87 11.22 7.54
N VAL A 319 -5.05 11.93 8.67
CA VAL A 319 -3.98 12.76 9.25
C VAL A 319 -2.85 11.90 9.81
N ARG A 320 -3.16 10.88 10.62
CA ARG A 320 -2.14 10.03 11.25
C ARG A 320 -1.44 9.15 10.23
N ARG A 321 -2.19 8.52 9.34
CA ARG A 321 -1.63 7.68 8.27
C ARG A 321 -0.77 8.49 7.30
N GLU A 322 -1.23 9.63 6.83
CA GLU A 322 -0.47 10.45 5.86
C GLU A 322 0.72 11.18 6.53
N LEU A 323 0.69 11.40 7.84
CA LEU A 323 1.90 11.80 8.58
C LEU A 323 2.99 10.73 8.50
N SER A 324 2.64 9.44 8.57
CA SER A 324 3.62 8.36 8.38
C SER A 324 4.18 8.35 6.95
N MET A 325 3.35 8.62 5.94
CA MET A 325 3.81 8.75 4.54
C MET A 325 4.75 9.96 4.38
N ASN A 326 4.40 11.11 4.96
CA ASN A 326 5.26 12.29 5.00
C ASN A 326 6.61 12.01 5.69
N PHE A 327 6.59 11.30 6.83
CA PHE A 327 7.79 10.92 7.55
C PHE A 327 8.75 10.11 6.68
N VAL A 328 8.27 9.02 6.08
CA VAL A 328 9.15 8.15 5.26
C VAL A 328 9.57 8.81 3.94
N TRP A 329 8.74 9.71 3.39
CA TRP A 329 9.05 10.43 2.15
C TRP A 329 10.19 11.44 2.34
N PHE A 330 10.15 12.22 3.42
CA PHE A 330 11.13 13.28 3.68
C PHE A 330 12.32 12.82 4.52
N ASN A 331 12.30 11.60 5.07
CA ASN A 331 13.41 11.02 5.81
C ASN A 331 13.93 9.76 5.13
N ALA A 332 14.98 9.88 4.32
CA ALA A 332 15.59 8.74 3.63
C ALA A 332 16.12 7.65 4.57
N ASN A 333 16.30 7.95 5.87
CA ASN A 333 16.83 7.11 6.93
C ASN A 333 15.77 6.87 8.04
N TYR A 334 14.49 6.80 7.66
CA TYR A 334 13.34 6.64 8.56
C TYR A 334 13.40 5.41 9.49
N ASP A 335 14.28 4.45 9.21
CA ASP A 335 14.49 3.20 9.94
C ASP A 335 15.83 3.16 10.72
N LEU A 336 16.57 4.27 10.76
CA LEU A 336 17.80 4.41 11.56
C LEU A 336 17.53 5.23 12.83
N PHE A 337 17.96 4.71 13.98
CA PHE A 337 17.70 5.29 15.31
C PHE A 337 17.96 6.81 15.39
N GLU A 338 19.14 7.26 14.96
CA GLU A 338 19.59 8.66 15.08
C GLU A 338 18.86 9.60 14.10
N ALA A 339 18.43 9.08 12.96
CA ALA A 339 17.78 9.87 11.91
C ALA A 339 16.25 9.85 12.01
N ALA A 340 15.67 8.79 12.59
CA ALA A 340 14.23 8.63 12.72
C ALA A 340 13.64 9.43 13.89
N LEU A 341 14.44 9.66 14.94
CA LEU A 341 13.98 10.28 16.18
C LEU A 341 14.35 11.77 16.26
N PRO A 342 13.54 12.59 16.96
CA PRO A 342 13.94 13.95 17.30
C PRO A 342 15.22 13.98 18.17
N ASN A 343 16.05 15.01 18.01
CA ASN A 343 17.33 15.13 18.71
C ASN A 343 17.23 14.96 20.24
N TYR A 344 16.18 15.50 20.88
CA TYR A 344 16.01 15.36 22.32
C TYR A 344 15.76 13.89 22.73
N ALA A 345 15.08 13.11 21.89
CA ALA A 345 14.82 11.70 22.13
C ALA A 345 16.08 10.86 21.92
N VAL A 346 16.90 11.19 20.92
CA VAL A 346 18.22 10.58 20.77
C VAL A 346 19.07 10.86 22.02
N GLN A 347 19.19 12.12 22.42
CA GLN A 347 19.98 12.52 23.59
C GLN A 347 19.53 11.81 24.88
N THR A 348 18.23 11.78 25.17
CA THR A 348 17.73 11.11 26.38
C THR A 348 17.96 9.60 26.34
N LEU A 349 17.76 8.94 25.20
CA LEU A 349 17.98 7.50 25.10
C LEU A 349 19.47 7.13 25.15
N THR A 350 20.35 7.96 24.59
CA THR A 350 21.81 7.80 24.70
C THR A 350 22.27 7.98 26.15
N GLN A 351 21.76 8.99 26.86
CA GLN A 351 22.10 9.21 28.27
C GLN A 351 21.74 8.01 29.16
N HIS A 352 20.61 7.35 28.87
CA HIS A 352 20.10 6.21 29.61
C HIS A 352 20.47 4.84 29.01
N ALA A 353 21.46 4.80 28.11
CA ALA A 353 21.87 3.57 27.43
C ALA A 353 22.55 2.56 28.37
N ALA A 354 23.30 3.05 29.37
CA ALA A 354 24.03 2.22 30.34
C ALA A 354 23.19 1.81 31.57
N ASP A 355 21.96 2.30 31.67
CA ASP A 355 21.06 1.99 32.79
C ASP A 355 20.73 0.49 32.81
N LYS A 356 20.88 -0.14 33.98
CA LYS A 356 20.57 -1.56 34.16
C LYS A 356 19.09 -1.82 33.88
N ARG A 357 18.80 -2.71 32.92
CA ARG A 357 17.43 -3.16 32.62
C ARG A 357 17.00 -4.23 33.65
N PRO A 358 15.79 -4.15 34.22
CA PRO A 358 15.29 -5.16 35.17
C PRO A 358 15.16 -6.55 34.53
N TYR A 359 14.81 -6.59 33.25
CA TYR A 359 14.71 -7.79 32.43
C TYR A 359 15.39 -7.55 31.09
N THR A 360 15.95 -8.60 30.50
CA THR A 360 16.49 -8.59 29.14
C THR A 360 16.05 -9.85 28.42
N TYR A 361 15.50 -9.70 27.22
CA TYR A 361 15.04 -10.82 26.40
C TYR A 361 15.82 -10.90 25.09
N THR A 362 16.07 -12.12 24.62
CA THR A 362 16.55 -12.33 23.26
C THR A 362 15.41 -12.08 22.27
N LYS A 363 15.76 -11.88 20.99
CA LYS A 363 14.77 -11.79 19.91
C LYS A 363 13.84 -13.01 19.90
N ASP A 364 14.38 -14.22 20.04
CA ASP A 364 13.59 -15.45 20.02
C ASP A 364 12.61 -15.53 21.20
N GLN A 365 13.00 -15.07 22.39
CA GLN A 365 12.09 -15.00 23.54
C GLN A 365 10.95 -14.02 23.31
N LEU A 366 11.23 -12.86 22.72
CA LEU A 366 10.20 -11.88 22.35
C LEU A 366 9.28 -12.46 21.26
N ASP A 367 9.84 -13.03 20.19
CA ASP A 367 9.08 -13.59 19.08
C ASP A 367 8.14 -14.72 19.53
N GLN A 368 8.55 -15.53 20.51
CA GLN A 368 7.77 -16.64 21.05
C GLN A 368 6.87 -16.25 22.24
N ALA A 369 6.71 -14.96 22.54
CA ALA A 369 5.91 -14.50 23.67
C ALA A 369 6.35 -15.08 25.03
N GLN A 370 7.66 -15.15 25.27
CA GLN A 370 8.28 -15.73 26.46
C GLN A 370 8.86 -14.65 27.38
N THR A 371 8.02 -13.71 27.79
CA THR A 371 8.39 -12.67 28.76
C THR A 371 7.74 -12.94 30.12
N HIS A 372 8.16 -12.21 31.14
CA HIS A 372 7.52 -12.24 32.46
C HIS A 372 6.15 -11.55 32.48
N ASP A 373 5.85 -10.71 31.49
CA ASP A 373 4.61 -9.94 31.41
C ASP A 373 3.55 -10.70 30.60
N PRO A 374 2.50 -11.23 31.24
CA PRO A 374 1.46 -11.98 30.54
C PRO A 374 0.65 -11.12 29.55
N TYR A 375 0.56 -9.79 29.75
CA TYR A 375 -0.15 -8.90 28.85
C TYR A 375 0.64 -8.65 27.56
N TRP A 376 1.96 -8.48 27.68
CA TRP A 376 2.83 -8.39 26.52
C TRP A 376 2.81 -9.70 25.71
N ASN A 377 2.88 -10.84 26.41
CA ASN A 377 2.80 -12.15 25.77
C ASN A 377 1.45 -12.34 25.04
N ALA A 378 0.33 -11.92 25.65
CA ALA A 378 -0.98 -11.99 25.01
C ALA A 378 -1.05 -11.14 23.72
N ALA A 379 -0.46 -9.94 23.73
CA ALA A 379 -0.37 -9.08 22.55
C ALA A 379 0.44 -9.73 21.40
N GLN A 380 1.59 -10.32 21.74
CA GLN A 380 2.44 -11.02 20.78
C GLN A 380 1.71 -12.25 20.21
N LEU A 381 1.05 -13.04 21.06
CA LEU A 381 0.27 -14.21 20.64
C LEU A 381 -0.92 -13.81 19.75
N ASP A 382 -1.61 -12.71 20.04
CA ASP A 382 -2.68 -12.18 19.19
C ASP A 382 -2.14 -11.85 17.79
N MET A 383 -1.00 -11.15 17.71
CA MET A 383 -0.33 -10.89 16.42
C MET A 383 0.06 -12.18 15.68
N MET A 384 0.57 -13.18 16.40
CA MET A 384 0.94 -14.47 15.80
C MET A 384 -0.27 -15.22 15.25
N VAL A 385 -1.40 -15.23 15.97
CA VAL A 385 -2.61 -15.99 15.57
C VAL A 385 -3.42 -15.27 14.51
N THR A 386 -3.58 -13.95 14.62
CA THR A 386 -4.49 -13.18 13.76
C THR A 386 -3.80 -12.43 12.64
N GLY A 387 -2.48 -12.22 12.75
CA GLY A 387 -1.71 -11.38 11.83
C GLY A 387 -1.91 -9.88 12.03
N LYS A 388 -2.60 -9.45 13.10
CA LYS A 388 -2.83 -8.05 13.41
C LYS A 388 -2.92 -7.85 14.92
N VAL A 389 -2.25 -6.83 15.44
CA VAL A 389 -2.45 -6.34 16.81
C VAL A 389 -3.21 -5.01 16.80
N GLY A 390 -4.04 -4.76 17.80
CA GLY A 390 -4.73 -3.47 17.99
C GLY A 390 -3.74 -2.33 18.25
N SER A 391 -4.03 -1.11 17.77
CA SER A 391 -3.09 0.02 17.81
C SER A 391 -2.60 0.38 19.22
N GLN A 392 -3.49 0.39 20.21
CA GLN A 392 -3.10 0.70 21.59
C GLN A 392 -2.28 -0.44 22.20
N THR A 393 -2.65 -1.69 21.95
CA THR A 393 -1.87 -2.86 22.36
C THR A 393 -0.48 -2.84 21.73
N MET A 394 -0.36 -2.43 20.47
CA MET A 394 0.91 -2.24 19.78
C MET A 394 1.78 -1.16 20.44
N GLU A 395 1.19 0.01 20.75
CA GLU A 395 1.87 1.12 21.44
C GLU A 395 2.40 0.69 22.82
N PHE A 396 1.57 -0.03 23.59
CA PHE A 396 1.97 -0.65 24.85
C PHE A 396 3.14 -1.62 24.65
N SER A 397 2.99 -2.61 23.74
CA SER A 397 3.99 -3.64 23.53
C SER A 397 5.35 -3.08 23.08
N LEU A 398 5.35 -2.05 22.22
CA LEU A 398 6.58 -1.39 21.77
C LEU A 398 7.25 -0.59 22.90
N SER A 399 6.46 0.16 23.67
CA SER A 399 6.98 0.95 24.80
C SER A 399 7.60 0.06 25.87
N VAL A 400 6.99 -1.10 26.13
CA VAL A 400 7.48 -2.08 27.09
C VAL A 400 8.71 -2.82 26.57
N ALA A 401 8.75 -3.19 25.29
CA ALA A 401 9.91 -3.86 24.69
C ALA A 401 11.19 -2.99 24.75
N LEU A 402 11.06 -1.67 24.70
CA LEU A 402 12.18 -0.75 24.88
C LEU A 402 12.82 -0.86 26.29
N ASN A 403 12.04 -1.19 27.31
CA ASN A 403 12.53 -1.40 28.67
C ASN A 403 13.24 -2.75 28.88
N TRP A 404 13.18 -3.66 27.89
CA TRP A 404 13.76 -5.01 27.97
C TRP A 404 14.85 -5.27 26.94
N THR A 405 15.13 -4.29 26.09
CA THR A 405 16.17 -4.38 25.07
C THR A 405 17.32 -3.47 25.45
N ILE A 406 18.54 -3.99 25.29
CA ILE A 406 19.74 -3.18 25.44
C ILE A 406 19.82 -2.32 24.18
N MET A 407 20.00 -1.01 24.36
CA MET A 407 20.38 -0.13 23.25
C MET A 407 21.76 -0.58 22.79
N GLY A 408 21.80 -1.39 21.72
CA GLY A 408 23.06 -1.82 21.11
C GLY A 408 23.83 -0.57 20.71
N GLY A 409 24.99 -0.35 21.34
CA GLY A 409 25.93 0.64 20.87
C GLY A 409 26.25 0.30 19.41
N VAL A 410 26.09 1.29 18.52
CA VAL A 410 26.57 1.22 17.15
C VAL A 410 28.11 1.28 17.19
N HIS A 411 28.75 0.23 17.69
CA HIS A 411 30.19 0.04 17.67
C HIS A 411 30.47 -1.42 17.29
N GLY A 412 30.86 -1.61 16.02
CA GLY A 412 31.23 -2.88 15.40
C GLY A 412 31.00 -2.83 13.90
#